data_AF-A0A962MIB5-F1
#
_entry.id   AF-A0A962MIB5-F1
#
_cell.length_a   1.000
_cell.length_b   1.000
_cell.length_c   1.000
_cell.angle_alpha   90.00
_cell.angle_beta   90.00
_cell.angle_gamma   90.00
#
_symmetry.space_group_name_H-M   'P 1'
#
loop_
_entity.id
_entity.type
_entity.pdbx_description
1 polymer ?
#
loop_
_entity_poly.entity_id
_entity_poly.type
_entity_poly.pdbx_seq_one_letter_code
_entity_poly.pdbx_strand_id
1 'polypeptide(L)'
;MTVLGAPDLITLTLSEFADQAYRISRAGELPLLVDADHGYGNALNVMRTVEELENAGVAGLSIEDTDLPQAFGQQGKARLLSMAEAEGKLKAALAARRDPNLVIAGRTHAGLAGPDELIERVNCYQAVGVDAIFVVGVKTRDQLEALHASVTLPLILGNVPATLMERDYLAAQGVRICLQGHQPFMAAVQAVFTTLQALRNGTAPKELANIAPNELIKQVTRADDYQRWMTDYLDPDKTP
;
A
#
# COMPACT_ATOMS: atom_id res chain seq x y z
N MET A 1 0.86 -12.56 -0.29
CA MET A 1 0.27 -13.33 -1.42
C MET A 1 1.17 -13.38 -2.67
N THR A 2 1.59 -12.28 -3.28
CA THR A 2 2.41 -12.31 -4.52
C THR A 2 3.84 -12.82 -4.34
N VAL A 3 4.52 -12.40 -3.27
CA VAL A 3 5.93 -12.76 -3.04
C VAL A 3 6.05 -14.17 -2.45
N LEU A 4 5.27 -14.46 -1.41
CA LEU A 4 5.39 -15.71 -0.64
C LEU A 4 4.37 -16.81 -0.99
N GLY A 5 3.28 -16.48 -1.70
CA GLY A 5 2.12 -17.37 -1.77
C GLY A 5 1.39 -17.56 -0.43
N ALA A 6 1.69 -16.74 0.57
CA ALA A 6 1.15 -16.83 1.93
C ALA A 6 0.01 -15.84 2.19
N PRO A 7 -0.90 -16.15 3.14
CA PRO A 7 -1.90 -15.21 3.66
C PRO A 7 -1.25 -14.06 4.43
N ASP A 8 -2.04 -13.00 4.65
CA ASP A 8 -1.62 -11.81 5.37
C ASP A 8 -1.57 -12.05 6.89
N LEU A 9 -0.42 -12.54 7.34
CA LEU A 9 -0.14 -12.92 8.74
C LEU A 9 1.25 -12.45 9.17
N ILE A 10 1.73 -11.33 8.63
CA ILE A 10 3.06 -10.74 8.90
C ILE A 10 4.24 -11.73 8.77
N THR A 11 4.14 -12.65 7.82
CA THR A 11 5.22 -13.60 7.49
C THR A 11 6.20 -13.05 6.46
N LEU A 12 5.81 -12.00 5.73
CA LEU A 12 6.68 -11.27 4.82
C LEU A 12 7.72 -10.49 5.62
N THR A 13 8.99 -10.57 5.21
CA THR A 13 10.05 -9.78 5.83
C THR A 13 10.15 -8.40 5.18
N LEU A 14 10.69 -7.42 5.92
CA LEU A 14 10.97 -6.08 5.38
C LEU A 14 11.83 -6.14 4.10
N SER A 15 12.86 -6.98 4.06
CA SER A 15 13.76 -7.05 2.90
C SER A 15 13.03 -7.56 1.65
N GLU A 16 12.18 -8.57 1.79
CA GLU A 16 11.35 -9.08 0.68
C GLU A 16 10.33 -8.03 0.21
N PHE A 17 9.79 -7.25 1.13
CA PHE A 17 8.86 -6.17 0.82
C PHE A 17 9.54 -5.01 0.09
N ALA A 18 10.70 -4.55 0.59
CA ALA A 18 11.50 -3.51 -0.04
C ALA A 18 11.95 -3.90 -1.46
N ASP A 19 12.36 -5.16 -1.66
CA ASP A 19 12.70 -5.70 -2.98
C ASP A 19 11.50 -5.64 -3.95
N GLN A 20 10.30 -5.96 -3.47
CA GLN A 20 9.09 -5.87 -4.27
C GLN A 20 8.74 -4.42 -4.61
N ALA A 21 8.85 -3.51 -3.63
CA ALA A 21 8.63 -2.08 -3.85
C ALA A 21 9.61 -1.51 -4.88
N TYR A 22 10.89 -1.85 -4.79
CA TYR A 22 11.93 -1.44 -5.75
C TYR A 22 11.57 -1.86 -7.18
N ARG A 23 11.12 -3.11 -7.37
CA ARG A 23 10.72 -3.61 -8.69
C ARG A 23 9.53 -2.83 -9.27
N ILE A 24 8.57 -2.45 -8.43
CA ILE A 24 7.40 -1.65 -8.84
C ILE A 24 7.85 -0.23 -9.20
N SER A 25 8.61 0.44 -8.33
CA SER A 25 9.10 1.80 -8.54
C SER A 25 10.01 1.91 -9.76
N ARG A 26 10.77 0.86 -10.09
CA ARG A 26 11.57 0.81 -11.33
C ARG A 26 10.71 0.65 -12.59
N ALA A 27 9.55 0.00 -12.48
CA ALA A 27 8.73 -0.36 -13.63
C ALA A 27 7.89 0.81 -14.18
N GLY A 28 7.61 1.84 -13.39
CA GLY A 28 6.79 2.98 -13.80
C GLY A 28 7.10 4.26 -13.02
N GLU A 29 6.50 5.37 -13.46
CA GLU A 29 6.79 6.71 -12.93
C GLU A 29 5.73 7.21 -11.94
N LEU A 30 4.67 6.42 -11.69
CA LEU A 30 3.64 6.79 -10.73
C LEU A 30 4.17 6.68 -9.30
N PRO A 31 3.85 7.65 -8.42
CA PRO A 31 4.26 7.59 -7.03
C PRO A 31 3.64 6.39 -6.33
N LEU A 32 4.48 5.59 -5.67
CA LEU A 32 4.05 4.39 -4.96
C LEU A 32 3.81 4.71 -3.48
N LEU A 33 2.56 4.52 -3.03
CA LEU A 33 2.19 4.48 -1.61
C LEU A 33 2.11 3.02 -1.17
N VAL A 34 2.76 2.67 -0.07
CA VAL A 34 2.82 1.28 0.42
C VAL A 34 2.28 1.11 1.84
N ASP A 35 1.74 -0.07 2.10
CA ASP A 35 1.33 -0.53 3.43
C ASP A 35 2.51 -1.21 4.12
N ALA A 36 3.12 -0.57 5.13
CA ALA A 36 4.29 -1.10 5.83
C ALA A 36 3.94 -1.77 7.17
N ASP A 37 2.71 -2.25 7.30
CA ASP A 37 2.18 -2.88 8.52
C ASP A 37 2.50 -2.01 9.75
N HIS A 38 2.90 -2.65 10.85
CA HIS A 38 3.33 -2.03 12.11
C HIS A 38 4.82 -1.63 12.11
N GLY A 39 5.48 -1.66 10.94
CA GLY A 39 6.91 -1.38 10.75
C GLY A 39 7.86 -2.51 11.15
N TYR A 40 7.42 -3.78 11.03
CA TYR A 40 8.24 -4.99 11.22
C TYR A 40 8.99 -5.08 12.57
N GLY A 41 8.41 -4.55 13.64
CA GLY A 41 8.93 -4.66 15.00
C GLY A 41 8.64 -3.44 15.87
N ASN A 42 9.62 -2.97 16.65
CA ASN A 42 9.50 -1.80 17.52
C ASN A 42 9.90 -0.50 16.79
N ALA A 43 10.00 0.62 17.51
CA ALA A 43 10.37 1.92 16.95
C ALA A 43 11.68 1.91 16.13
N LEU A 44 12.70 1.15 16.53
CA LEU A 44 13.96 1.04 15.77
C LEU A 44 13.77 0.23 14.47
N ASN A 45 12.89 -0.77 14.49
CA ASN A 45 12.51 -1.48 13.28
C ASN A 45 11.72 -0.58 12.32
N VAL A 46 10.89 0.32 12.85
CA VAL A 46 10.19 1.34 12.05
C VAL A 46 11.19 2.26 11.36
N MET A 47 12.24 2.72 12.07
CA MET A 47 13.30 3.53 11.44
C MET A 47 13.93 2.82 10.25
N ARG A 48 14.35 1.56 10.45
CA ARG A 48 14.90 0.75 9.36
C ARG A 48 13.88 0.56 8.23
N THR A 49 12.61 0.35 8.56
CA THR A 49 11.53 0.21 7.56
C THR A 49 11.42 1.44 6.67
N VAL A 50 11.44 2.64 7.25
CA VAL A 50 11.42 3.90 6.50
C VAL A 50 12.64 4.00 5.58
N GLU A 51 13.84 3.76 6.10
CA GLU A 51 15.08 3.84 5.32
C GLU A 51 15.09 2.89 4.12
N GLU A 52 14.68 1.63 4.31
CA GLU A 52 14.69 0.60 3.27
C GLU A 52 13.63 0.88 2.19
N LEU A 53 12.43 1.32 2.58
CA LEU A 53 11.36 1.66 1.63
C LEU A 53 11.66 2.95 0.86
N GLU A 54 12.25 3.95 1.53
CA GLU A 54 12.72 5.16 0.87
C GLU A 54 13.83 4.84 -0.14
N ASN A 55 14.80 3.99 0.21
CA ASN A 55 15.82 3.49 -0.73
C ASN A 55 15.22 2.73 -1.92
N ALA A 56 14.09 2.04 -1.72
CA ALA A 56 13.36 1.35 -2.78
C ALA A 56 12.59 2.32 -3.72
N GLY A 57 12.59 3.63 -3.44
CA GLY A 57 11.94 4.65 -4.27
C GLY A 57 10.44 4.81 -4.00
N VAL A 58 9.98 4.42 -2.82
CA VAL A 58 8.60 4.64 -2.38
C VAL A 58 8.34 6.13 -2.16
N ALA A 59 7.17 6.62 -2.57
CA ALA A 59 6.76 8.02 -2.39
C ALA A 59 5.99 8.27 -1.08
N GLY A 60 5.40 7.22 -0.51
CA GLY A 60 4.81 7.28 0.82
C GLY A 60 4.58 5.91 1.44
N LEU A 61 4.48 5.86 2.76
CA LEU A 61 4.19 4.63 3.49
C LEU A 61 3.25 4.88 4.67
N SER A 62 2.50 3.86 5.07
CA SER A 62 1.73 3.88 6.31
C SER A 62 2.36 3.01 7.39
N ILE A 63 2.34 3.48 8.64
CA ILE A 63 2.69 2.70 9.83
C ILE A 63 1.45 2.57 10.71
N GLU A 64 1.05 1.34 11.01
CA GLU A 64 -0.16 1.06 11.77
C GLU A 64 0.07 0.72 13.25
N ASP A 65 -0.99 0.90 14.02
CA ASP A 65 -1.03 0.66 15.47
C ASP A 65 -1.58 -0.71 15.86
N THR A 66 -1.61 -1.68 14.95
CA THR A 66 -1.95 -3.07 15.26
C THR A 66 -0.79 -3.77 15.96
N ASP A 67 -1.10 -4.54 17.01
CA ASP A 67 -0.17 -5.43 17.71
C ASP A 67 0.07 -6.70 16.85
N LEU A 68 1.17 -6.68 16.09
CA LEU A 68 1.59 -7.72 15.15
C LEU A 68 3.01 -8.22 15.47
N PRO A 69 3.32 -9.52 15.24
CA PRO A 69 2.40 -10.60 14.91
C PRO A 69 1.42 -10.91 16.04
N GLN A 70 0.32 -11.57 15.68
CA GLN A 70 -0.61 -12.08 16.67
C GLN A 70 0.11 -13.02 17.65
N ALA A 71 0.08 -12.66 18.94
CA ALA A 71 0.70 -13.45 19.98
C ALA A 71 0.11 -14.87 20.09
N PHE A 72 0.91 -15.80 20.61
CA PHE A 72 0.50 -17.18 20.86
C PHE A 72 -0.79 -17.23 21.72
N GLY A 73 -1.76 -18.06 21.30
CA GLY A 73 -3.03 -18.25 22.01
C GLY A 73 -4.07 -17.13 21.83
N GLN A 74 -3.82 -16.15 20.96
CA GLN A 74 -4.68 -14.96 20.80
C GLN A 74 -5.36 -14.89 19.43
N GLN A 75 -5.53 -16.05 18.77
CA GLN A 75 -6.14 -16.17 17.45
C GLN A 75 -7.48 -15.42 17.33
N GLY A 76 -7.63 -14.66 16.24
CA GLY A 76 -8.83 -13.88 15.95
C GLY A 76 -9.06 -12.61 16.78
N LYS A 77 -8.17 -12.26 17.72
CA LYS A 77 -8.28 -11.02 18.50
C LYS A 77 -7.28 -9.99 18.01
N ALA A 78 -7.69 -9.15 17.06
CA ALA A 78 -6.93 -7.96 16.69
C ALA A 78 -6.80 -7.07 17.93
N ARG A 79 -5.57 -6.66 18.23
CA ARG A 79 -5.24 -5.78 19.36
C ARG A 79 -4.50 -4.58 18.82
N LEU A 80 -4.72 -3.45 19.47
CA LEU A 80 -3.99 -2.22 19.16
C LEU A 80 -2.86 -2.07 20.17
N LEU A 81 -1.78 -1.47 19.72
CA LEU A 81 -0.69 -1.00 20.58
C LEU A 81 -1.22 0.06 21.55
N SER A 82 -0.52 0.21 22.66
CA SER A 82 -0.74 1.35 23.55
C SER A 82 -0.53 2.66 22.78
N MET A 83 -1.24 3.73 23.18
CA MET A 83 -1.08 5.05 22.55
C MET A 83 0.39 5.50 22.55
N ALA A 84 1.09 5.32 23.68
CA ALA A 84 2.49 5.72 23.82
C ALA A 84 3.43 4.96 22.87
N GLU A 85 3.18 3.68 22.63
CA GLU A 85 3.99 2.90 21.69
C GLU A 85 3.72 3.29 20.24
N ALA A 86 2.45 3.48 19.87
CA ALA A 86 2.07 3.96 18.54
C ALA A 86 2.69 5.35 18.27
N GLU A 87 2.58 6.28 19.22
CA GLU A 87 3.21 7.60 19.16
C GLU A 87 4.73 7.51 18.98
N GLY A 88 5.38 6.65 19.77
CA GLY A 88 6.83 6.43 19.69
C GLY A 88 7.29 5.90 18.34
N LYS A 89 6.53 4.98 17.74
CA LYS A 89 6.80 4.46 16.39
C LYS A 89 6.65 5.53 15.32
N LEU A 90 5.60 6.35 15.37
CA LEU A 90 5.40 7.44 14.40
C LEU A 90 6.50 8.51 14.50
N LYS A 91 6.93 8.87 15.72
CA LYS A 91 8.08 9.76 15.93
C LYS A 91 9.36 9.18 15.34
N ALA A 92 9.60 7.88 15.53
CA ALA A 92 10.75 7.20 14.97
C ALA A 92 10.71 7.15 13.44
N ALA A 93 9.54 6.92 12.84
CA ALA A 93 9.35 6.98 11.39
C ALA A 93 9.76 8.34 10.83
N LEU A 94 9.24 9.43 11.43
CA LEU A 94 9.55 10.81 11.01
C LEU A 94 11.03 11.15 11.20
N ALA A 95 11.68 10.64 12.25
CA ALA A 95 13.11 10.86 12.51
C ALA A 95 14.02 10.13 11.53
N ALA A 96 13.60 8.98 10.98
CA ALA A 96 14.36 8.20 10.01
C ALA A 96 14.22 8.69 8.57
N ARG A 97 13.16 9.46 8.27
CA ARG A 97 12.93 10.08 6.97
C ARG A 97 14.12 10.94 6.54
N ARG A 98 14.68 10.69 5.36
CA ARG A 98 15.76 11.51 4.80
C ARG A 98 15.26 12.43 3.68
N ASP A 99 14.37 11.94 2.81
CA ASP A 99 13.70 12.80 1.83
C ASP A 99 12.52 13.52 2.51
N PRO A 100 12.54 14.87 2.62
CA PRO A 100 11.43 15.61 3.21
C PRO A 100 10.10 15.47 2.44
N ASN A 101 10.11 14.96 1.21
CA ASN A 101 8.91 14.71 0.41
C ASN A 101 8.33 13.30 0.60
N LEU A 102 9.02 12.41 1.32
CA LEU A 102 8.46 11.11 1.67
C LEU A 102 7.27 11.30 2.62
N VAL A 103 6.09 10.84 2.18
CA VAL A 103 4.86 10.88 2.98
C VAL A 103 4.84 9.74 4.00
N ILE A 104 4.69 10.07 5.27
CA ILE A 104 4.48 9.10 6.35
C ILE A 104 3.05 9.26 6.87
N ALA A 105 2.24 8.24 6.69
CA ALA A 105 0.86 8.20 7.19
C ALA A 105 0.76 7.40 8.49
N GLY A 106 0.15 8.01 9.52
CA GLY A 106 -0.24 7.28 10.72
C GLY A 106 -1.52 6.48 10.45
N ARG A 107 -1.45 5.15 10.50
CA ARG A 107 -2.60 4.28 10.26
C ARG A 107 -3.19 3.78 11.57
N THR A 108 -4.52 3.79 11.67
CA THR A 108 -5.23 3.21 12.81
C THR A 108 -6.36 2.28 12.41
N HIS A 109 -6.46 1.17 13.16
CA HIS A 109 -7.60 0.24 13.11
C HIS A 109 -8.66 0.50 14.20
N ALA A 110 -8.52 1.58 14.98
CA ALA A 110 -9.47 1.91 16.06
C ALA A 110 -10.90 2.21 15.59
N GLY A 111 -11.13 2.43 14.28
CA GLY A 111 -12.47 2.45 13.71
C GLY A 111 -13.27 1.15 13.93
N LEU A 112 -12.60 0.05 14.31
CA LEU A 112 -13.23 -1.21 14.71
C LEU A 112 -13.58 -1.28 16.21
N ALA A 113 -12.94 -0.49 17.06
CA ALA A 113 -13.13 -0.49 18.51
C ALA A 113 -14.21 0.51 18.96
N GLY A 114 -14.28 1.70 18.35
CA GLY A 114 -15.30 2.70 18.62
C GLY A 114 -14.89 4.13 18.19
N PRO A 115 -15.84 5.08 18.09
CA PRO A 115 -15.56 6.44 17.63
C PRO A 115 -14.63 7.20 18.57
N ASP A 116 -14.76 7.06 19.88
CA ASP A 116 -13.96 7.85 20.84
C ASP A 116 -12.46 7.49 20.79
N GLU A 117 -12.13 6.19 20.79
CA GLU A 117 -10.73 5.73 20.69
C GLU A 117 -10.13 6.11 19.32
N LEU A 118 -10.92 6.05 18.24
CA LEU A 118 -10.49 6.50 16.93
C LEU A 118 -10.08 7.97 16.95
N ILE A 119 -10.94 8.84 17.48
CA ILE A 119 -10.68 10.28 17.54
C ILE A 119 -9.46 10.59 18.42
N GLU A 120 -9.32 9.91 19.56
CA GLU A 120 -8.16 10.07 20.45
C GLU A 120 -6.84 9.73 19.73
N ARG A 121 -6.78 8.57 19.05
CA ARG A 121 -5.58 8.12 18.32
C ARG A 121 -5.25 9.04 17.18
N VAL A 122 -6.24 9.42 16.39
CA VAL A 122 -6.03 10.31 15.26
C VAL A 122 -5.54 11.68 15.70
N ASN A 123 -6.08 12.22 16.80
CA ASN A 123 -5.60 13.46 17.40
C ASN A 123 -4.15 13.34 17.89
N CYS A 124 -3.79 12.21 18.50
CA CYS A 124 -2.41 11.92 18.88
C CYS A 124 -1.49 11.89 17.65
N TYR A 125 -1.87 11.17 16.60
CA TYR A 125 -1.02 10.96 15.42
C TYR A 125 -0.80 12.26 14.65
N GLN A 126 -1.83 13.11 14.49
CA GLN A 126 -1.64 14.43 13.88
C GLN A 126 -0.75 15.34 14.75
N ALA A 127 -0.82 15.25 16.07
CA ALA A 127 0.04 16.01 16.97
C ALA A 127 1.52 15.56 16.92
N VAL A 128 1.79 14.30 16.55
CA VAL A 128 3.13 13.81 16.24
C VAL A 128 3.72 14.48 15.00
N GLY A 129 2.87 14.93 14.07
CA GLY A 129 3.28 15.59 12.83
C GLY A 129 3.47 14.65 11.64
N VAL A 130 2.72 13.53 11.60
CA VAL A 130 2.60 12.70 10.38
C VAL A 130 1.97 13.51 9.24
N ASP A 131 2.22 13.12 8.00
CA ASP A 131 1.79 13.90 6.83
C ASP A 131 0.33 13.61 6.43
N ALA A 132 -0.20 12.44 6.83
CA ALA A 132 -1.57 12.01 6.56
C ALA A 132 -2.07 11.04 7.64
N ILE A 133 -3.39 10.91 7.74
CA ILE A 133 -4.04 9.94 8.62
C ILE A 133 -4.73 8.87 7.76
N PHE A 134 -4.38 7.61 8.00
CA PHE A 134 -5.04 6.48 7.36
C PHE A 134 -5.98 5.79 8.36
N VAL A 135 -7.28 5.88 8.13
CA VAL A 135 -8.29 5.20 8.94
C VAL A 135 -8.87 3.99 8.23
N VAL A 136 -8.97 2.89 8.95
CA VAL A 136 -9.72 1.68 8.56
C VAL A 136 -10.97 1.57 9.42
N GLY A 137 -12.09 1.16 8.81
CA GLY A 137 -13.31 0.82 9.53
C GLY A 137 -14.40 1.90 9.60
N VAL A 138 -14.26 3.00 8.84
CA VAL A 138 -15.34 3.98 8.67
C VAL A 138 -16.46 3.39 7.81
N LYS A 139 -17.69 3.33 8.34
CA LYS A 139 -18.84 2.66 7.71
C LYS A 139 -20.01 3.59 7.39
N THR A 140 -20.12 4.74 8.07
CA THR A 140 -21.25 5.67 7.90
C THR A 140 -20.80 7.10 7.64
N ARG A 141 -21.71 7.93 7.12
CA ARG A 141 -21.47 9.37 6.90
C ARG A 141 -21.19 10.08 8.21
N ASP A 142 -22.00 9.82 9.24
CA ASP A 142 -21.81 10.38 10.58
C ASP A 142 -20.43 10.10 11.17
N GLN A 143 -19.90 8.88 10.98
CA GLN A 143 -18.55 8.51 11.42
C GLN A 143 -17.47 9.31 10.68
N LEU A 144 -17.62 9.47 9.36
CA LEU A 144 -16.68 10.21 8.55
C LEU A 144 -16.73 11.71 8.86
N GLU A 145 -17.91 12.26 9.06
CA GLU A 145 -18.12 13.68 9.42
C GLU A 145 -17.55 13.99 10.81
N ALA A 146 -17.77 13.10 11.79
CA ALA A 146 -17.15 13.23 13.11
C ALA A 146 -15.62 13.14 13.06
N LEU A 147 -15.08 12.22 12.27
CA LEU A 147 -13.64 12.12 12.01
C LEU A 147 -13.11 13.38 11.33
N HIS A 148 -13.77 13.86 10.28
CA HIS A 148 -13.36 15.07 9.56
C HIS A 148 -13.34 16.29 10.50
N ALA A 149 -14.31 16.40 11.42
CA ALA A 149 -14.35 17.50 12.38
C ALA A 149 -13.16 17.52 13.37
N SER A 150 -12.48 16.39 13.60
CA SER A 150 -11.31 16.33 14.48
C SER A 150 -9.96 16.36 13.75
N VAL A 151 -9.96 16.18 12.43
CA VAL A 151 -8.74 15.99 11.63
C VAL A 151 -8.48 17.16 10.70
N THR A 152 -7.26 17.67 10.76
CA THR A 152 -6.79 18.72 9.83
C THR A 152 -5.93 18.19 8.70
N LEU A 153 -5.34 17.01 8.87
CA LEU A 153 -4.49 16.36 7.88
C LEU A 153 -5.30 15.66 6.77
N PRO A 154 -4.70 15.43 5.58
CA PRO A 154 -5.31 14.60 4.54
C PRO A 154 -5.71 13.21 5.06
N LEU A 155 -6.95 12.80 4.75
CA LEU A 155 -7.43 11.47 5.09
C LEU A 155 -7.17 10.47 3.95
N ILE A 156 -6.66 9.30 4.33
CA ILE A 156 -6.60 8.09 3.53
C ILE A 156 -7.63 7.12 4.10
N LEU A 157 -8.52 6.59 3.26
CA LEU A 157 -9.49 5.58 3.67
C LEU A 157 -9.27 4.26 2.92
N GLY A 158 -9.38 3.16 3.67
CA GLY A 158 -9.34 1.79 3.15
C GLY A 158 -10.66 1.07 3.40
N ASN A 159 -11.05 0.20 2.47
CA ASN A 159 -12.28 -0.61 2.53
C ASN A 159 -13.57 0.20 2.71
N VAL A 160 -13.67 1.35 2.01
CA VAL A 160 -14.84 2.23 2.07
C VAL A 160 -16.07 1.52 1.48
N PRO A 161 -17.21 1.48 2.20
CA PRO A 161 -18.42 0.84 1.69
C PRO A 161 -19.00 1.63 0.51
N ALA A 162 -19.65 0.92 -0.42
CA ALA A 162 -20.23 1.51 -1.63
C ALA A 162 -21.16 2.72 -1.36
N THR A 163 -21.84 2.72 -0.22
CA THR A 163 -22.71 3.81 0.25
C THR A 163 -21.99 5.14 0.53
N LEU A 164 -20.66 5.13 0.64
CA LEU A 164 -19.83 6.31 0.90
C LEU A 164 -18.93 6.68 -0.28
N MET A 165 -18.95 5.94 -1.40
CA MET A 165 -17.99 6.07 -2.50
C MET A 165 -18.23 7.26 -3.44
N GLU A 166 -19.15 8.16 -3.09
CA GLU A 166 -19.38 9.39 -3.82
C GLU A 166 -18.14 10.31 -3.70
N ARG A 167 -17.43 10.51 -4.81
CA ARG A 167 -16.12 11.17 -4.83
C ARG A 167 -16.15 12.59 -4.28
N ASP A 168 -17.16 13.38 -4.66
CA ASP A 168 -17.29 14.77 -4.24
C ASP A 168 -17.59 14.88 -2.74
N TYR A 169 -18.42 13.97 -2.22
CA TYR A 169 -18.66 13.85 -0.78
C TYR A 169 -17.38 13.49 -0.03
N LEU A 170 -16.65 12.45 -0.46
CA LEU A 170 -15.38 12.07 0.17
C LEU A 170 -14.37 13.22 0.16
N ALA A 171 -14.24 13.92 -0.96
CA ALA A 171 -13.35 15.08 -1.09
C ALA A 171 -13.75 16.22 -0.13
N ALA A 172 -15.04 16.49 0.02
CA ALA A 172 -15.56 17.48 0.96
C ALA A 172 -15.28 17.12 2.42
N GLN A 173 -15.19 15.82 2.75
CA GLN A 173 -14.82 15.32 4.09
C GLN A 173 -13.30 15.17 4.29
N GLY A 174 -12.47 15.82 3.47
CA GLY A 174 -11.01 15.78 3.64
C GLY A 174 -10.32 14.50 3.16
N VAL A 175 -11.05 13.55 2.56
CA VAL A 175 -10.46 12.34 1.98
C VAL A 175 -9.72 12.71 0.69
N ARG A 176 -8.45 12.31 0.60
CA ARG A 176 -7.58 12.57 -0.56
C ARG A 176 -7.16 11.28 -1.26
N ILE A 177 -7.15 10.17 -0.53
CA ILE A 177 -6.89 8.84 -1.08
C ILE A 177 -7.98 7.89 -0.59
N CYS A 178 -8.62 7.19 -1.52
CA CYS A 178 -9.62 6.15 -1.22
C CYS A 178 -9.19 4.86 -1.92
N LEU A 179 -8.70 3.89 -1.15
CA LEU A 179 -8.15 2.65 -1.69
C LEU A 179 -9.27 1.77 -2.27
N GLN A 180 -9.10 1.36 -3.53
CA GLN A 180 -10.08 0.57 -4.31
C GLN A 180 -9.83 -0.96 -4.20
N GLY A 181 -9.29 -1.41 -3.07
CA GLY A 181 -9.09 -2.84 -2.78
C GLY A 181 -8.03 -3.55 -3.62
N HIS A 182 -8.10 -4.89 -3.61
CA HIS A 182 -7.07 -5.80 -4.16
C HIS A 182 -7.53 -6.53 -5.44
N GLN A 183 -8.65 -6.09 -6.03
CA GLN A 183 -9.32 -6.77 -7.14
C GLN A 183 -8.43 -6.99 -8.37
N PRO A 184 -7.53 -6.06 -8.78
CA PRO A 184 -6.62 -6.33 -9.90
C PRO A 184 -5.76 -7.58 -9.70
N PHE A 185 -5.27 -7.82 -8.49
CA PHE A 185 -4.52 -9.04 -8.17
C PHE A 185 -5.41 -10.28 -8.25
N MET A 186 -6.60 -10.23 -7.67
CA MET A 186 -7.55 -11.35 -7.71
C MET A 186 -7.95 -11.72 -9.15
N ALA A 187 -8.15 -10.71 -10.01
CA ALA A 187 -8.41 -10.92 -11.43
C ALA A 187 -7.23 -11.59 -12.14
N ALA A 188 -5.99 -11.19 -11.84
CA ALA A 188 -4.79 -11.82 -12.37
C ALA A 188 -4.68 -13.30 -11.93
N VAL A 189 -4.94 -13.62 -10.66
CA VAL A 189 -4.95 -15.00 -10.15
C VAL A 189 -5.99 -15.84 -10.90
N GLN A 190 -7.21 -15.32 -11.06
CA GLN A 190 -8.27 -16.02 -11.78
C GLN A 190 -7.90 -16.30 -13.24
N ALA A 191 -7.31 -15.32 -13.93
CA ALA A 191 -6.88 -15.47 -15.32
C ALA A 191 -5.80 -16.54 -15.47
N VAL A 192 -4.79 -16.54 -14.60
CA VAL A 192 -3.73 -17.56 -14.60
C VAL A 192 -4.32 -18.94 -14.32
N PHE A 193 -5.19 -19.06 -13.31
CA PHE A 193 -5.84 -20.32 -12.96
C PHE A 193 -6.63 -20.91 -14.15
N THR A 194 -7.50 -20.11 -14.76
CA THR A 194 -8.33 -20.55 -15.90
C THR A 194 -7.47 -20.93 -17.11
N THR A 195 -6.40 -20.16 -17.37
CA THR A 195 -5.46 -20.45 -18.48
C THR A 195 -4.75 -21.78 -18.28
N LEU A 196 -4.19 -22.01 -17.09
CA LEU A 196 -3.49 -23.27 -16.77
C LEU A 196 -4.45 -24.46 -16.75
N GLN A 197 -5.69 -24.27 -16.30
CA GLN A 197 -6.72 -25.31 -16.36
C GLN A 197 -7.06 -25.70 -17.80
N ALA A 198 -7.23 -24.72 -18.71
CA ALA A 198 -7.51 -24.99 -20.12
C ALA A 198 -6.38 -25.76 -20.80
N LEU A 199 -5.13 -25.37 -20.56
CA LEU A 199 -3.94 -26.08 -21.04
C LEU A 199 -3.89 -27.52 -20.51
N ARG A 200 -4.11 -27.70 -19.21
CA ARG A 200 -4.14 -29.04 -18.58
C ARG A 200 -5.22 -29.94 -19.19
N ASN A 201 -6.34 -29.37 -19.60
CA ASN A 201 -7.46 -30.08 -20.23
C ASN A 201 -7.27 -30.32 -21.73
N GLY A 202 -6.12 -29.94 -22.31
CA GLY A 202 -5.76 -30.24 -23.71
C GLY A 202 -6.05 -29.11 -24.71
N THR A 203 -6.44 -27.93 -24.25
CA THR A 203 -6.60 -26.76 -25.15
C THR A 203 -5.23 -26.39 -25.72
N ALA A 204 -5.12 -26.25 -27.04
CA ALA A 204 -3.86 -25.83 -27.65
C ALA A 204 -3.53 -24.38 -27.27
N PRO A 205 -2.25 -24.01 -27.07
CA PRO A 205 -1.86 -22.65 -26.67
C PRO A 205 -2.42 -21.54 -27.58
N LYS A 206 -2.52 -21.81 -28.89
CA LYS A 206 -3.06 -20.87 -29.90
C LYS A 206 -4.58 -20.65 -29.80
N GLU A 207 -5.29 -21.51 -29.07
CA GLU A 207 -6.75 -21.47 -28.89
C GLU A 207 -7.16 -20.85 -27.54
N LEU A 208 -6.18 -20.44 -26.72
CA LEU A 208 -6.46 -19.78 -25.45
C LEU A 208 -7.11 -18.41 -25.67
N ALA A 209 -8.21 -18.17 -24.98
CA ALA A 209 -8.91 -16.89 -24.96
C ALA A 209 -8.39 -15.98 -23.83
N ASN A 210 -8.71 -14.69 -23.92
CA ASN A 210 -8.40 -13.67 -22.89
C ASN A 210 -6.90 -13.55 -22.54
N ILE A 211 -6.03 -13.81 -23.52
CA ILE A 211 -4.60 -13.57 -23.40
C ILE A 211 -4.31 -12.12 -23.82
N ALA A 212 -3.36 -11.47 -23.13
CA ALA A 212 -2.95 -10.11 -23.46
C ALA A 212 -2.48 -10.02 -24.93
N PRO A 213 -2.98 -9.04 -25.71
CA PRO A 213 -2.52 -8.86 -27.08
C PRO A 213 -1.05 -8.40 -27.11
N ASN A 214 -0.35 -8.70 -28.21
CA ASN A 214 1.07 -8.33 -28.38
C ASN A 214 1.34 -6.83 -28.18
N GLU A 215 0.40 -5.97 -28.58
CA GLU A 215 0.49 -4.52 -28.37
C GLU A 215 0.58 -4.16 -26.89
N LEU A 216 -0.29 -4.75 -26.05
CA LEU A 216 -0.25 -4.54 -24.61
C LEU A 216 1.06 -5.08 -24.01
N ILE A 217 1.54 -6.25 -24.47
CA ILE A 217 2.83 -6.80 -24.02
C ILE A 217 3.98 -5.84 -24.35
N LYS A 218 4.03 -5.30 -25.57
CA LYS A 218 5.05 -4.30 -25.96
C LYS A 218 4.99 -3.05 -25.08
N GLN A 219 3.78 -2.55 -24.80
CA GLN A 219 3.58 -1.38 -23.96
C GLN A 219 4.11 -1.61 -22.53
N VAL A 220 3.70 -2.69 -21.86
CA VAL A 220 4.09 -2.95 -20.46
C VAL A 220 5.56 -3.36 -20.31
N THR A 221 6.19 -3.84 -21.38
CA THR A 221 7.63 -4.15 -21.40
C THR A 221 8.48 -2.99 -21.91
N ARG A 222 7.85 -1.89 -22.34
CA ARG A 222 8.51 -0.72 -22.95
C ARG A 222 9.36 -1.10 -24.16
N ALA A 223 8.89 -2.07 -24.96
CA ALA A 223 9.67 -2.64 -26.06
C ALA A 223 10.16 -1.58 -27.04
N ASP A 224 9.32 -0.58 -27.36
CA ASP A 224 9.66 0.48 -28.31
C ASP A 224 10.73 1.44 -27.75
N ASP A 225 10.75 1.70 -26.43
CA ASP A 225 11.82 2.47 -25.78
C ASP A 225 13.16 1.76 -25.96
N TYR A 226 13.20 0.45 -25.68
CA TYR A 226 14.42 -0.35 -25.82
C TYR A 226 14.86 -0.44 -27.27
N GLN A 227 13.93 -0.58 -28.23
CA GLN A 227 14.28 -0.54 -29.66
C GLN A 227 14.92 0.79 -30.05
N ARG A 228 14.32 1.92 -29.64
CA ARG A 228 14.91 3.24 -29.84
C ARG A 228 16.29 3.33 -29.20
N TRP A 229 16.46 2.91 -27.96
CA TRP A 229 17.76 2.96 -27.27
C TRP A 229 18.83 2.07 -27.90
N MET A 230 18.46 0.91 -28.45
CA MET A 230 19.39 0.09 -29.22
C MET A 230 19.88 0.85 -30.45
N THR A 231 18.98 1.48 -31.20
CA THR A 231 19.38 2.35 -32.32
C THR A 231 20.21 3.53 -31.85
N ASP A 232 19.83 4.17 -30.74
CA ASP A 232 20.46 5.41 -30.28
C ASP A 232 21.86 5.21 -29.70
N TYR A 233 22.08 4.08 -29.02
CA TYR A 233 23.27 3.88 -28.18
C TYR A 233 24.09 2.63 -28.53
N LEU A 234 23.57 1.74 -29.39
CA LEU A 234 24.29 0.53 -29.83
C LEU A 234 24.58 0.50 -31.33
N ASP A 235 24.03 1.44 -32.13
CA ASP A 235 24.34 1.55 -33.55
C ASP A 235 25.63 2.37 -33.75
N PRO A 236 26.76 1.74 -34.13
CA PRO A 236 28.05 2.42 -34.28
C PRO A 236 28.07 3.42 -35.46
N ASP A 237 27.13 3.29 -36.41
CA ASP A 237 27.06 4.12 -37.61
C ASP A 237 26.13 5.34 -37.42
N LYS A 238 25.47 5.45 -36.25
CA LYS A 238 24.61 6.59 -35.93
C LYS A 238 25.46 7.83 -35.63
N THR A 239 25.58 8.73 -36.61
CA THR A 239 26.13 10.07 -36.39
C THR A 239 25.25 10.91 -35.45
N PRO A 240 25.85 11.83 -34.66
CA PRO A 240 25.15 12.64 -33.65
C PRO A 240 23.92 13.39 -34.15
#